data_AF-A0A7C1D2B0-F1
#
_entry.id   AF-A0A7C1D2B0-F1
#
_cell.length_a   1.000
_cell.length_b   1.000
_cell.length_c   1.000
_cell.angle_alpha   90.00
_cell.angle_beta   90.00
_cell.angle_gamma   90.00
#
_symmetry.space_group_name_H-M   'P 1'
#
loop_
_entity.id
_entity.type
_entity.pdbx_description
1 polymer ?
#
loop_
_entity_poly.entity_id
_entity_poly.type
_entity_poly.pdbx_seq_one_letter_code
_entity_poly.pdbx_strand_id
1 'polypeptide(L)'
;MKLDGEWKVKDFSIGEGTLKKVYQSDFKLDDFIPIQIPGTVRQALLKAGKIPDPYFGYNNEQALWVEQREWWLVREFIVSPEIQDKLTDLIFEGTVFQGEAWLN
;
A
#
# COMPACT_ATOMS: atom_id res chain seq x y z
N MET A 1 -19.22 4.27 -0.82
CA MET A 1 -18.43 3.48 -1.79
C MET A 1 -17.32 2.76 -1.03
N LYS A 2 -17.02 1.49 -1.34
CA LYS A 2 -15.88 0.78 -0.74
C LYS A 2 -14.65 0.86 -1.66
N LEU A 3 -13.48 1.02 -1.05
CA LEU A 3 -12.17 1.01 -1.74
C LEU A 3 -11.38 -0.26 -1.39
N ASP A 4 -12.07 -1.40 -1.23
CA ASP A 4 -11.50 -2.74 -1.09
C ASP A 4 -11.17 -3.34 -2.46
N GLY A 5 -10.32 -4.36 -2.49
CA GLY A 5 -9.85 -4.97 -3.72
C GLY A 5 -8.34 -4.86 -3.92
N GLU A 6 -7.91 -4.92 -5.18
CA GLU A 6 -6.51 -4.79 -5.56
C GLU A 6 -6.07 -3.32 -5.52
N TRP A 7 -4.94 -3.09 -4.86
CA TRP A 7 -4.17 -1.85 -4.84
C TRP A 7 -2.75 -2.17 -5.33
N LYS A 8 -1.93 -1.14 -5.49
CA LYS A 8 -0.50 -1.27 -5.80
C LYS A 8 0.34 -0.92 -4.58
N VAL A 9 1.47 -1.61 -4.38
CA VAL A 9 2.39 -1.34 -3.28
C VAL A 9 3.86 -1.36 -3.71
N LYS A 10 4.66 -0.46 -3.14
CA LYS A 10 6.12 -0.42 -3.27
C LYS A 10 6.77 0.11 -2.00
N ASP A 11 7.96 -0.39 -1.70
CA ASP A 11 8.80 0.09 -0.62
C ASP A 11 9.71 1.24 -1.05
N PHE A 12 9.97 2.11 -0.08
CA PHE A 12 10.96 3.17 -0.16
C PHE A 12 11.77 3.21 1.13
N SER A 13 12.92 3.89 1.08
CA SER A 13 13.62 4.26 2.30
C SER A 13 12.77 5.29 3.04
N ILE A 14 12.87 5.36 4.37
CA ILE A 14 12.05 6.28 5.18
C ILE A 14 12.16 7.71 4.64
N GLY A 15 11.02 8.33 4.32
CA GLY A 15 10.91 9.68 3.75
C GLY A 15 11.22 9.82 2.25
N GLU A 16 11.77 8.79 1.60
CA GLU A 16 12.11 8.83 0.18
C GLU A 16 10.86 8.90 -0.71
N GLY A 17 9.76 8.25 -0.34
CA GLY A 17 8.53 8.29 -1.14
C GLY A 17 7.91 9.69 -1.18
N THR A 18 7.96 10.42 -0.06
CA THR A 18 7.52 11.82 0.01
C THR A 18 8.40 12.73 -0.84
N LEU A 19 9.73 12.55 -0.79
CA LEU A 19 10.67 13.30 -1.63
C LEU A 19 10.45 13.05 -3.12
N LYS A 20 10.12 11.82 -3.49
CA LYS A 20 9.77 11.40 -4.85
C LYS A 20 8.35 11.78 -5.26
N LYS A 21 7.54 12.30 -4.33
CA LYS A 21 6.15 12.70 -4.54
C LYS A 21 5.28 11.56 -5.09
N VAL A 22 5.40 10.37 -4.50
CA VAL A 22 4.62 9.18 -4.89
C VAL A 22 3.10 9.42 -4.85
N TYR A 23 2.64 10.38 -4.03
CA TYR A 23 1.25 10.80 -3.96
C TYR A 23 0.72 11.56 -5.19
N GLN A 24 1.58 11.98 -6.13
CA GLN A 24 1.13 12.68 -7.34
C GLN A 24 0.56 11.71 -8.38
N SER A 25 -0.50 12.15 -9.08
CA SER A 25 -1.23 11.34 -10.05
C SER A 25 -0.45 11.00 -11.32
N ASP A 26 0.63 11.71 -11.62
CA ASP A 26 1.53 11.44 -12.76
C ASP A 26 2.68 10.49 -12.41
N PHE A 27 2.81 10.08 -11.14
CA PHE A 27 3.87 9.17 -10.70
C PHE A 27 3.69 7.78 -11.32
N LYS A 28 4.78 7.25 -11.90
CA LYS A 28 4.75 5.95 -12.57
C LYS A 28 4.79 4.79 -11.57
N LEU A 29 3.82 3.90 -11.67
CA LEU A 29 3.64 2.75 -10.78
C LEU A 29 4.15 1.44 -11.41
N ASP A 30 5.08 1.51 -12.36
CA ASP A 30 5.51 0.35 -13.18
C ASP A 30 6.18 -0.75 -12.34
N ASP A 31 6.91 -0.38 -11.29
CA ASP A 31 7.61 -1.31 -10.40
C ASP A 31 6.78 -1.73 -9.16
N PHE A 32 5.53 -1.28 -9.07
CA PHE A 32 4.69 -1.61 -7.92
C PHE A 32 4.11 -3.01 -8.09
N ILE A 33 4.02 -3.76 -7.00
CA ILE A 33 3.39 -5.08 -6.99
C ILE A 33 1.93 -4.96 -6.53
N PRO A 34 1.05 -5.90 -6.93
CA PRO A 34 -0.33 -5.90 -6.44
C PRO A 34 -0.40 -6.27 -4.94
N ILE A 35 -1.32 -5.62 -4.22
CA ILE A 35 -1.70 -5.96 -2.84
C ILE A 35 -3.22 -5.98 -2.72
N GLN A 36 -3.75 -6.96 -2.00
CA GLN A 36 -5.18 -7.04 -1.69
C GLN A 36 -5.47 -6.26 -0.41
N ILE A 37 -6.51 -5.42 -0.43
CA ILE A 37 -7.04 -4.71 0.74
C ILE A 37 -8.47 -5.20 1.04
N PRO A 38 -8.76 -5.65 2.28
CA PRO A 38 -7.85 -5.75 3.42
C PRO A 38 -6.77 -6.85 3.24
N GLY A 39 -5.58 -6.60 3.77
CA GLY A 39 -4.42 -7.49 3.68
C GLY A 39 -3.14 -6.81 4.18
N THR A 40 -2.01 -7.50 4.09
CA THR A 40 -0.72 -6.98 4.57
C THR A 40 0.33 -6.95 3.47
N VAL A 41 1.32 -6.06 3.64
CA VAL A 41 2.50 -5.97 2.78
C VAL A 41 3.23 -7.33 2.71
N ARG A 42 3.41 -8.01 3.85
CA ARG A 42 4.04 -9.34 3.88
C ARG A 42 3.29 -10.35 3.02
N GLN A 43 1.97 -10.34 3.02
CA GLN A 43 1.19 -11.22 2.14
C GLN A 43 1.41 -10.91 0.65
N ALA A 44 1.47 -9.62 0.28
CA ALA A 44 1.78 -9.22 -1.09
C ALA A 44 3.18 -9.65 -1.52
N LEU A 45 4.18 -9.42 -0.65
CA LEU A 45 5.56 -9.83 -0.89
C LEU A 45 5.71 -11.35 -1.02
N LEU A 46 5.02 -12.11 -0.17
CA LEU A 46 5.03 -13.58 -0.23
C LEU A 46 4.44 -14.07 -1.55
N LYS A 47 3.28 -13.54 -1.96
CA LYS A 47 2.65 -13.86 -3.27
C LYS A 47 3.54 -13.48 -4.45
N ALA A 48 4.29 -12.38 -4.34
CA ALA A 48 5.24 -11.93 -5.35
C ALA A 48 6.60 -12.65 -5.30
N GLY A 49 6.79 -13.62 -4.38
CA GLY A 49 8.06 -14.34 -4.20
C GLY A 49 9.22 -13.47 -3.70
N LYS A 50 8.93 -12.32 -3.10
CA LYS A 50 9.93 -11.36 -2.59
C LYS A 50 10.42 -11.69 -1.19
N ILE A 51 9.63 -12.44 -0.42
CA ILE A 51 10.04 -13.02 0.86
C ILE A 51 9.76 -14.53 0.86
N PRO A 52 10.55 -15.32 1.57
CA PRO A 52 10.31 -16.76 1.71
C PRO A 52 9.10 -17.04 2.61
N ASP A 53 8.56 -18.27 2.53
CA ASP A 53 7.47 -18.71 3.41
C ASP A 53 7.91 -18.60 4.88
N PRO A 54 7.26 -17.72 5.69
CA PRO A 54 7.68 -17.46 7.06
C PRO A 54 7.46 -18.65 8.01
N TYR A 55 6.65 -19.64 7.62
CA TYR A 55 6.37 -20.83 8.43
C TYR A 55 7.43 -21.93 8.30
N PHE A 56 8.42 -21.75 7.42
CA PHE A 56 9.48 -22.73 7.20
C PHE A 56 10.81 -22.29 7.82
N GLY A 57 11.30 -23.05 8.80
CA GLY A 57 12.60 -22.80 9.42
C GLY A 57 12.77 -21.38 9.96
N TYR A 58 13.90 -20.74 9.64
CA TYR A 58 14.22 -19.36 10.03
C TYR A 58 13.92 -18.33 8.92
N ASN A 59 13.03 -18.67 7.98
CA ASN A 59 12.70 -17.78 6.87
C ASN A 59 12.10 -16.45 7.32
N ASN A 60 11.41 -16.43 8.46
CA ASN A 60 10.88 -15.18 9.00
C ASN A 60 11.97 -14.14 9.30
N GLU A 61 13.15 -14.58 9.76
CA GLU A 61 14.28 -13.68 10.05
C GLU A 61 14.82 -13.01 8.78
N GLN A 62 14.77 -13.73 7.66
CA GLN A 62 15.17 -13.21 6.35
C GLN A 62 14.22 -12.12 5.83
N ALA A 63 13.01 -12.00 6.41
CA ALA A 63 12.01 -11.00 6.03
C ALA A 63 11.94 -9.81 6.99
N LEU A 64 12.82 -9.71 8.00
CA LEU A 64 12.82 -8.60 8.97
C LEU A 64 13.13 -7.22 8.37
N TRP A 65 13.64 -7.19 7.14
CA TRP A 65 13.86 -5.94 6.42
C TRP A 65 12.53 -5.24 6.08
N VAL A 66 11.41 -5.97 6.01
CA VAL A 66 10.10 -5.41 5.64
C VAL A 66 9.67 -4.30 6.60
N GLU A 67 9.99 -4.46 7.88
CA GLU A 67 9.68 -3.50 8.95
C GLU A 67 10.62 -2.28 8.95
N GLN A 68 11.71 -2.32 8.19
CA GLN A 68 12.72 -1.25 8.09
C GLN A 68 12.45 -0.34 6.88
N ARG A 69 11.34 -0.56 6.18
CA ARG A 69 10.96 0.16 4.96
C ARG A 69 9.67 0.94 5.16
N GLU A 70 9.54 2.01 4.39
CA GLU A 70 8.30 2.75 4.26
C GLU A 70 7.51 2.18 3.07
N TRP A 71 6.21 1.94 3.25
CA TRP A 71 5.38 1.27 2.26
C TRP A 71 4.30 2.20 1.73
N TRP A 72 4.28 2.38 0.42
CA TRP A 72 3.33 3.22 -0.29
C TRP A 72 2.28 2.36 -0.96
N LEU A 73 1.04 2.48 -0.48
CA LEU A 73 -0.13 1.82 -1.06
C LEU A 73 -0.89 2.84 -1.90
N VAL A 74 -1.09 2.52 -3.18
CA VAL A 74 -1.67 3.44 -4.17
C VAL A 74 -2.86 2.79 -4.84
N ARG A 75 -3.95 3.55 -4.98
CA ARG A 75 -5.13 3.16 -5.74
C ARG A 75 -5.75 4.36 -6.43
N GLU A 76 -6.04 4.16 -7.71
CA GLU A 76 -6.92 5.03 -8.48
C GLU A 76 -8.36 4.53 -8.37
N PHE A 77 -9.31 5.44 -8.24
CA PHE A 77 -10.72 5.13 -8.22
C PHE A 77 -11.53 6.27 -8.83
N ILE A 78 -12.69 5.94 -9.36
CA ILE A 78 -13.65 6.92 -9.90
C ILE A 78 -14.70 7.19 -8.84
N VAL A 79 -14.90 8.47 -8.54
CA VAL A 79 -15.94 8.92 -7.60
C VAL A 79 -17.31 8.55 -8.18
N SER A 80 -18.14 7.84 -7.40
CA SER A 80 -19.47 7.46 -7.88
C SER A 80 -20.39 8.69 -8.00
N PRO A 81 -21.34 8.70 -8.95
CA PRO A 81 -22.27 9.82 -9.12
C PRO A 81 -23.09 10.13 -7.86
N GLU A 82 -23.28 9.14 -6.98
CA GLU A 82 -24.02 9.27 -5.73
C GLU A 82 -23.38 10.21 -4.71
N ILE A 83 -22.04 10.33 -4.74
CA ILE A 83 -21.26 11.17 -3.81
C ILE A 83 -20.60 12.37 -4.50
N GLN A 84 -20.79 12.51 -5.80
CA GLN A 84 -20.27 13.64 -6.57
C GLN A 84 -20.84 14.96 -6.03
N ASP A 85 -19.97 15.97 -5.88
CA ASP A 85 -20.29 17.31 -5.37
C ASP A 85 -20.87 17.34 -3.94
N LYS A 86 -20.63 16.29 -3.15
CA LYS A 86 -21.04 16.20 -1.75
C LYS A 86 -19.84 16.21 -0.81
N LEU A 87 -20.00 16.84 0.36
CA LEU A 87 -19.08 16.66 1.47
C LEU A 87 -19.09 15.18 1.87
N THR A 88 -17.93 14.54 1.74
CA THR A 88 -17.78 13.09 1.91
C THR A 88 -16.55 12.81 2.76
N ASP A 89 -16.68 11.90 3.71
CA ASP A 89 -15.56 11.46 4.54
C ASP A 89 -14.87 10.24 3.92
N LEU A 90 -13.54 10.24 3.96
CA LEU A 90 -12.74 9.04 3.68
C LEU A 90 -12.48 8.32 5.00
N ILE A 91 -13.10 7.14 5.15
CA ILE A 91 -13.06 6.38 6.39
C ILE A 91 -12.07 5.22 6.26
N PHE A 92 -11.10 5.16 7.17
CA PHE A 92 -10.16 4.05 7.32
C PHE A 92 -10.58 3.20 8.52
N GLU A 93 -11.00 1.96 8.28
CA GLU A 93 -11.43 1.05 9.36
C GLU A 93 -10.26 0.54 10.21
N GLY A 94 -9.05 0.51 9.67
CA GLY A 94 -7.85 0.12 10.41
C GLY A 94 -6.56 0.32 9.61
N THR A 95 -5.51 0.76 10.30
CA THR A 95 -4.13 0.87 9.79
C THR A 95 -3.16 0.34 10.85
N VAL A 96 -1.97 -0.10 10.45
CA VAL A 96 -0.92 -0.57 11.37
C VAL A 96 0.43 -0.03 10.93
N PHE A 97 1.26 0.58 11.79
CA PHE A 97 0.96 1.20 13.10
C PHE A 97 0.66 2.70 12.97
N GLN A 98 1.20 3.33 11.93
CA GLN A 98 1.02 4.74 11.59
C GLN A 98 1.03 4.84 10.05
N GLY A 99 0.30 5.80 9.52
CA GLY A 99 0.31 6.11 8.09
C GLY A 99 -0.08 7.55 7.84
N GLU A 100 0.35 8.03 6.69
CA GLU A 100 -0.10 9.30 6.11
C GLU A 100 -0.99 8.97 4.92
N ALA A 101 -2.01 9.79 4.68
CA ALA A 101 -2.95 9.62 3.58
C ALA A 101 -2.94 10.87 2.71
N TRP A 102 -2.88 10.66 1.40
CA TRP A 102 -2.95 11.70 0.38
C TRP A 102 -4.11 11.40 -0.55
N LEU A 103 -4.80 12.45 -0.99
CA LEU A 103 -5.88 12.38 -1.96
C LEU A 103 -5.82 13.64 -2.82
N ASN A 104 -5.46 13.46 -4.10
CA ASN A 104 -5.35 14.48 -5.15
C ASN A 104 -4.68 15.79 -4.71
#